data_AF-A0A0F5JT02-F1
#
_entry.id   AF-A0A0F5JT02-F1
#
_cell.length_a   1.000
_cell.length_b   1.000
_cell.length_c   1.000
_cell.angle_alpha   90.00
_cell.angle_beta   90.00
_cell.angle_gamma   90.00
#
_symmetry.space_group_name_H-M   'P 1'
#
loop_
_entity.id
_entity.type
_entity.pdbx_description
1 polymer ?
#
loop_
_entity_poly.entity_id
_entity_poly.type
_entity_poly.pdbx_seq_one_letter_code
_entity_poly.pdbx_strand_id
1 'polypeptide(L)'
;MRQVPRAALIAERVAASPFAPLELLDVPQALSGASGTNRAAQGRNQTGAHNDLAAIRAWLALHEPDSHTWRSYRTQAERLLLWAIVERGKPLSSLDVADITAYRTFLLAPPENWIGPRKTQRWSPHWRPFAGPLSPASRATACAVLKALFQWLVEMRYLDFNPWTG
;
A
#
# COMPACT_ATOMS: atom_id res chain seq x y z
N MET A 1 -9.44 -1.57 -34.71
CA MET A 1 -8.57 -0.95 -33.68
C MET A 1 -7.46 -1.94 -33.35
N ARG A 2 -6.18 -1.58 -33.53
CA ARG A 2 -5.05 -2.46 -33.16
C ARG A 2 -5.02 -2.62 -31.63
N GLN A 3 -5.06 -3.85 -31.14
CA GLN A 3 -4.81 -4.15 -29.73
C GLN A 3 -3.37 -3.78 -29.40
N VAL A 4 -3.18 -2.85 -28.45
CA VAL A 4 -1.84 -2.54 -27.93
C VAL A 4 -1.39 -3.72 -27.05
N PRO A 5 -0.20 -4.30 -27.29
CA PRO A 5 0.29 -5.42 -26.50
C PRO A 5 0.44 -5.06 -25.02
N ARG A 6 0.06 -5.98 -24.12
CA ARG A 6 0.14 -5.81 -22.65
C ARG A 6 1.53 -5.37 -22.17
N ALA A 7 2.60 -5.86 -22.79
CA ALA A 7 3.97 -5.47 -22.48
C ALA A 7 4.26 -3.99 -22.79
N ALA A 8 3.72 -3.46 -23.88
CA ALA A 8 3.88 -2.04 -24.24
C ALA A 8 3.12 -1.13 -23.25
N LEU A 9 1.93 -1.55 -22.81
CA LEU A 9 1.15 -0.84 -21.79
C LEU A 9 1.82 -0.84 -20.40
N ILE A 10 2.59 -1.89 -20.09
CA ILE A 10 3.38 -1.96 -18.86
C ILE A 10 4.56 -0.96 -18.93
N ALA A 11 5.27 -0.90 -20.06
CA ALA A 11 6.40 0.00 -20.25
C ALA A 11 5.99 1.48 -20.25
N GLU A 12 4.89 1.84 -20.94
CA GLU A 12 4.32 3.18 -20.94
C GLU A 12 3.90 3.64 -19.53
N ARG A 13 3.40 2.72 -18.70
CA ARG A 13 2.99 3.02 -17.32
C ARG A 13 4.16 3.41 -16.42
N VAL A 14 5.31 2.75 -16.54
CA VAL A 14 6.50 3.05 -15.72
C VAL A 14 6.97 4.50 -15.91
N ALA A 15 6.73 5.08 -17.10
CA ALA A 15 7.10 6.46 -17.41
C ALA A 15 6.03 7.51 -17.02
N ALA A 16 4.75 7.12 -16.83
CA ALA A 16 3.63 8.07 -16.85
C ALA A 16 2.95 8.32 -15.48
N SER A 17 3.15 7.47 -14.47
CA SER A 17 2.40 7.58 -13.22
C SER A 17 3.20 7.03 -12.02
N PRO A 18 3.29 7.78 -10.91
CA PRO A 18 3.88 7.24 -9.67
C PRO A 18 3.00 6.13 -9.06
N PHE A 19 1.77 5.95 -9.55
CA PHE A 19 0.84 4.94 -9.07
C PHE A 19 1.00 3.62 -9.81
N ALA A 20 1.23 2.58 -9.02
CA ALA A 20 1.37 1.22 -9.48
C ALA A 20 0.69 0.26 -8.50
N PRO A 21 -0.09 -0.73 -8.98
CA PRO A 21 -0.52 -1.83 -8.12
C PRO A 21 0.67 -2.58 -7.53
N LEU A 22 0.50 -3.20 -6.36
CA LEU A 22 1.55 -3.92 -5.61
C LEU A 22 2.29 -4.98 -6.44
N GLU A 23 1.64 -5.62 -7.41
CA GLU A 23 2.24 -6.59 -8.33
C GLU A 23 3.22 -5.98 -9.34
N LEU A 24 3.11 -4.68 -9.58
CA LEU A 24 3.85 -3.92 -10.60
C LEU A 24 4.51 -2.67 -10.00
N LEU A 25 4.53 -2.55 -8.67
CA LEU A 25 5.11 -1.44 -7.95
C LEU A 25 6.61 -1.68 -7.81
N ASP A 26 7.39 -0.76 -8.37
CA ASP A 26 8.81 -0.65 -8.12
C ASP A 26 9.03 0.48 -7.10
N VAL A 27 9.66 0.17 -5.97
CA VAL A 27 9.84 1.12 -4.87
C VAL A 27 11.30 1.55 -4.86
N PRO A 28 11.59 2.87 -5.00
CA PRO A 28 12.96 3.36 -4.88
C PRO A 28 13.61 2.90 -3.58
N GLN A 29 14.89 2.54 -3.62
CA GLN A 29 15.60 1.98 -2.45
C GLN A 29 15.48 2.88 -1.21
N ALA A 30 15.54 4.21 -1.38
CA ALA A 30 15.39 5.19 -0.32
C ALA A 30 14.02 5.16 0.38
N LEU A 31 12.97 4.68 -0.31
CA LEU A 31 11.59 4.58 0.17
C LEU A 31 11.16 3.13 0.42
N SER A 32 12.09 2.18 0.33
CA SER A 32 11.81 0.75 0.48
C SER A 32 11.42 0.35 1.89
N GLY A 33 11.85 1.10 2.91
CA GLY A 33 11.66 0.77 4.32
C GLY A 33 12.68 -0.21 4.89
N ALA A 34 13.72 -0.59 4.13
CA ALA A 34 14.78 -1.45 4.65
C ALA A 34 15.45 -0.88 5.91
N SER A 35 15.56 0.45 5.98
CA SER A 35 16.12 1.23 7.10
C SER A 35 15.11 2.21 7.70
N GLY A 36 13.81 1.88 7.67
CA GLY A 36 12.77 2.74 8.24
C GLY A 36 12.94 3.01 9.74
N THR A 37 12.47 4.16 10.22
CA THR A 37 12.68 4.63 11.61
C THR A 37 11.91 3.83 12.66
N ASN A 38 10.86 3.11 12.28
CA ASN A 38 10.08 2.19 13.13
C ASN A 38 10.40 0.71 12.82
N ARG A 39 11.60 0.41 12.29
CA ARG A 39 12.04 -0.98 12.06
C ARG A 39 12.55 -1.58 13.36
N ALA A 40 11.97 -2.71 13.74
CA ALA A 40 12.52 -3.54 14.80
C ALA A 40 13.88 -4.13 14.41
N ALA A 41 14.66 -4.53 15.43
CA ALA A 41 15.98 -5.13 15.24
C ALA A 41 15.93 -6.34 14.27
N GLN A 42 16.67 -6.24 13.16
CA GLN A 42 16.59 -7.16 12.02
C GLN A 42 16.82 -8.63 12.41
N GLY A 43 17.71 -8.91 13.36
CA GLY A 43 18.00 -10.27 13.84
C GLY A 43 16.82 -10.97 14.55
N ARG A 44 15.74 -10.25 14.85
CA ARG A 44 14.52 -10.79 15.47
C ARG A 44 13.32 -10.85 14.51
N ASN A 45 13.47 -10.32 13.30
CA ASN A 45 12.39 -10.26 12.32
C ASN A 45 11.99 -11.67 11.85
N GLN A 46 10.73 -12.03 12.09
CA GLN A 46 10.19 -13.35 11.77
C GLN A 46 9.44 -13.40 10.43
N THR A 47 9.31 -12.27 9.74
CA THR A 47 8.62 -12.21 8.44
C THR A 47 9.48 -12.68 7.26
N GLY A 48 10.81 -12.73 7.42
CA GLY A 48 11.77 -12.87 6.33
C GLY A 48 11.85 -11.67 5.37
N ALA A 49 11.06 -10.61 5.60
CA ALA A 49 11.03 -9.43 4.75
C ALA A 49 12.12 -8.43 5.12
N HIS A 50 12.82 -7.92 4.10
CA HIS A 50 13.86 -6.89 4.24
C HIS A 50 13.40 -5.49 3.83
N ASN A 51 12.15 -5.34 3.36
CA ASN A 51 11.55 -4.06 2.97
C ASN A 51 10.02 -4.13 3.12
N ASP A 52 9.36 -2.97 3.04
CA ASP A 52 7.93 -2.82 3.37
C ASP A 52 7.04 -3.58 2.39
N LEU A 53 7.40 -3.56 1.10
CA LEU A 53 6.65 -4.27 0.06
C LEU A 53 6.70 -5.78 0.30
N ALA A 54 7.86 -6.33 0.65
CA ALA A 54 8.01 -7.74 1.02
C ALA A 54 7.23 -8.09 2.29
N ALA A 55 7.19 -7.20 3.28
CA ALA A 55 6.45 -7.42 4.52
C ALA A 55 4.93 -7.43 4.31
N ILE A 56 4.40 -6.51 3.49
CA ILE A 56 3.00 -6.53 3.06
C ILE A 56 2.69 -7.84 2.32
N ARG A 57 3.56 -8.28 1.40
CA ARG A 57 3.37 -9.54 0.67
C ARG A 57 3.35 -10.75 1.60
N ALA A 58 4.23 -10.79 2.59
CA ALA A 58 4.24 -11.85 3.60
C ALA A 58 2.94 -11.89 4.41
N TRP A 59 2.40 -10.73 4.82
CA TRP A 59 1.11 -10.66 5.52
C TRP A 59 -0.06 -11.10 4.65
N LEU A 60 -0.08 -10.69 3.37
CA LEU A 60 -1.13 -11.09 2.43
C LEU A 60 -1.11 -12.59 2.15
N ALA A 61 0.05 -13.24 2.18
CA ALA A 61 0.21 -14.68 1.96
C ALA A 61 -0.44 -15.54 3.07
N LEU A 62 -0.84 -14.96 4.20
CA LEU A 62 -1.61 -15.64 5.25
C LEU A 62 -3.06 -15.93 4.86
N HIS A 63 -3.53 -15.38 3.75
CA HIS A 63 -4.92 -15.47 3.30
C HIS A 63 -4.98 -16.10 1.92
N GLU A 64 -6.08 -16.82 1.64
CA GLU A 64 -6.31 -17.45 0.35
C GLU A 64 -6.22 -16.41 -0.79
N PRO A 65 -5.29 -16.59 -1.76
CA PRO A 65 -5.12 -15.68 -2.87
C PRO A 65 -6.43 -15.45 -3.65
N ASP A 66 -6.64 -14.21 -4.11
CA ASP A 66 -7.82 -13.79 -4.89
C ASP A 66 -9.20 -13.93 -4.22
N SER A 67 -9.26 -14.42 -2.97
CA SER A 67 -10.46 -14.36 -2.13
C SER A 67 -10.94 -12.91 -1.93
N HIS A 68 -12.21 -12.75 -1.52
CA HIS A 68 -12.75 -11.41 -1.24
C HIS A 68 -11.95 -10.68 -0.14
N THR A 69 -11.59 -11.39 0.94
CA THR A 69 -10.77 -10.88 2.04
C THR A 69 -9.39 -10.47 1.54
N TRP A 70 -8.71 -11.34 0.80
CA TRP A 70 -7.37 -11.05 0.27
C TRP A 70 -7.38 -9.81 -0.65
N ARG A 71 -8.35 -9.71 -1.56
CA ARG A 71 -8.48 -8.54 -2.45
C ARG A 71 -8.75 -7.26 -1.68
N SER A 72 -9.60 -7.31 -0.65
CA SER A 72 -9.86 -6.18 0.24
C SER A 72 -8.57 -5.76 0.97
N TYR A 73 -7.86 -6.72 1.58
CA TYR A 73 -6.65 -6.48 2.35
C TYR A 73 -5.53 -5.89 1.49
N ARG A 74 -5.30 -6.49 0.31
CA ARG A 74 -4.37 -5.97 -0.70
C ARG A 74 -4.70 -4.52 -1.04
N THR A 75 -5.97 -4.22 -1.29
CA THR A 75 -6.40 -2.86 -1.68
C THR A 75 -6.07 -1.83 -0.60
N GLN A 76 -6.29 -2.14 0.68
CA GLN A 76 -6.03 -1.17 1.75
C GLN A 76 -4.52 -0.99 1.99
N ALA A 77 -3.76 -2.08 2.01
CA ALA A 77 -2.31 -2.03 2.18
C ALA A 77 -1.63 -1.28 1.02
N GLU A 78 -2.08 -1.54 -0.22
CA GLU A 78 -1.62 -0.85 -1.44
C GLU A 78 -1.85 0.66 -1.36
N ARG A 79 -3.06 1.09 -0.99
CA ARG A 79 -3.40 2.51 -0.88
C ARG A 79 -2.51 3.23 0.13
N LEU A 80 -2.29 2.63 1.30
CA LEU A 80 -1.44 3.23 2.32
C LEU A 80 0.03 3.29 1.87
N LEU A 81 0.56 2.21 1.31
CA LEU A 81 1.95 2.17 0.86
C LEU A 81 2.21 3.23 -0.22
N LEU A 82 1.32 3.30 -1.22
CA LEU A 82 1.42 4.33 -2.26
C LEU A 82 1.34 5.73 -1.64
N TRP A 83 0.42 5.94 -0.70
CA TRP A 83 0.21 7.27 -0.10
C TRP A 83 1.44 7.70 0.70
N ALA A 84 2.04 6.79 1.46
CA ALA A 84 3.28 7.04 2.18
C ALA A 84 4.42 7.49 1.24
N ILE A 85 4.58 6.77 0.13
CA ILE A 85 5.64 7.05 -0.85
C ILE A 85 5.39 8.38 -1.56
N VAL A 86 4.17 8.59 -2.08
CA VAL A 86 3.86 9.71 -2.98
C VAL A 86 3.54 11.00 -2.23
N GLU A 87 2.75 10.94 -1.17
CA GLU A 87 2.31 12.15 -0.43
C GLU A 87 3.25 12.51 0.72
N ARG A 88 3.96 11.54 1.30
CA ARG A 88 4.88 11.79 2.43
C ARG A 88 6.35 11.66 2.09
N GLY A 89 6.70 11.00 0.98
CA GLY A 89 8.10 10.66 0.73
C GLY A 89 8.68 9.79 1.84
N LYS A 90 7.86 8.96 2.48
CA LYS A 90 8.26 8.08 3.58
C LYS A 90 8.04 6.62 3.22
N PRO A 91 8.93 5.71 3.64
CA PRO A 91 8.58 4.30 3.68
C PRO A 91 7.46 4.07 4.71
N LEU A 92 6.68 3.01 4.51
CA LEU A 92 5.58 2.62 5.41
C LEU A 92 6.10 2.36 6.84
N SER A 93 7.28 1.77 6.97
CA SER A 93 7.97 1.56 8.25
C SER A 93 8.56 2.83 8.88
N SER A 94 8.27 4.02 8.37
CA SER A 94 8.58 5.31 9.01
C SER A 94 7.34 6.17 9.25
N LEU A 95 6.14 5.63 9.04
CA LEU A 95 4.90 6.32 9.37
C LEU A 95 4.71 6.41 10.88
N ASP A 96 4.31 7.59 11.33
CA ASP A 96 3.96 7.88 12.73
C ASP A 96 2.45 8.16 12.89
N VAL A 97 2.02 8.47 14.12
CA VAL A 97 0.61 8.74 14.44
C VAL A 97 0.05 9.96 13.70
N ALA A 98 0.88 10.97 13.43
CA ALA A 98 0.46 12.16 12.68
C ALA A 98 0.22 11.81 11.21
N ASP A 99 1.04 10.93 10.64
CA ASP A 99 0.82 10.38 9.30
C ASP A 99 -0.45 9.54 9.21
N ILE A 100 -0.76 8.71 10.20
CA ILE A 100 -2.01 7.96 10.22
C ILE A 100 -3.22 8.89 10.24
N THR A 101 -3.14 9.99 11.01
CA THR A 101 -4.19 11.01 11.04
C THR A 101 -4.35 11.70 9.68
N ALA A 102 -3.24 12.07 9.04
CA ALA A 102 -3.27 12.66 7.70
C ALA A 102 -3.83 11.70 6.65
N TYR A 103 -3.49 10.42 6.72
CA TYR A 103 -4.06 9.42 5.81
C TYR A 103 -5.57 9.24 6.03
N ARG A 104 -6.05 9.22 7.28
CA ARG A 104 -7.49 9.17 7.59
C ARG A 104 -8.23 10.36 6.94
N THR A 105 -7.66 11.56 7.00
CA THR A 105 -8.20 12.75 6.32
C THR A 105 -8.14 12.62 4.80
N PHE A 106 -7.03 12.13 4.26
CA PHE A 106 -6.85 11.91 2.82
C PHE A 106 -7.95 11.00 2.23
N LEU A 107 -8.38 9.96 2.96
CA LEU A 107 -9.46 9.07 2.52
C LEU A 107 -10.82 9.77 2.33
N LEU A 108 -11.03 10.95 2.93
CA LEU A 108 -12.24 11.76 2.79
C LEU A 108 -12.28 12.49 1.45
N ALA A 109 -11.13 12.88 0.93
CA ALA A 109 -11.02 13.72 -0.26
C ALA A 109 -9.65 13.49 -0.94
N PRO A 110 -9.41 12.30 -1.54
CA PRO A 110 -8.19 12.07 -2.29
C PRO A 110 -8.17 13.01 -3.51
N PRO A 111 -7.00 13.57 -3.88
CA PRO A 111 -6.91 14.49 -5.01
C PRO A 111 -7.19 13.77 -6.34
N GLU A 112 -7.54 14.53 -7.37
CA GLU A 112 -8.03 13.98 -8.64
C GLU A 112 -7.04 13.02 -9.31
N ASN A 113 -5.74 13.27 -9.18
CA ASN A 113 -4.70 12.41 -9.72
C ASN A 113 -4.67 11.01 -9.09
N TRP A 114 -5.27 10.80 -7.90
CA TRP A 114 -5.45 9.50 -7.24
C TRP A 114 -6.74 8.78 -7.61
N ILE A 115 -7.62 9.44 -8.36
CA ILE A 115 -8.93 8.94 -8.73
C ILE A 115 -8.91 8.52 -10.20
N GLY A 116 -9.31 7.29 -10.46
CA GLY A 116 -9.41 6.74 -11.81
C GLY A 116 -10.77 6.10 -12.08
N PRO A 117 -11.05 5.75 -13.34
CA PRO A 117 -12.30 5.11 -13.70
C PRO A 117 -12.51 3.79 -12.93
N ARG A 118 -13.74 3.54 -12.51
CA ARG A 118 -14.12 2.27 -11.88
C ARG A 118 -13.85 1.10 -12.83
N LYS A 119 -13.51 -0.07 -12.27
CA LYS A 119 -13.27 -1.32 -13.01
C LYS A 119 -12.11 -1.24 -14.02
N THR A 120 -11.23 -0.25 -13.92
CA THR A 120 -9.99 -0.20 -14.68
C THR A 120 -9.11 -1.40 -14.32
N GLN A 121 -8.62 -2.11 -15.34
CA GLN A 121 -7.72 -3.24 -15.17
C GLN A 121 -6.43 -2.79 -14.48
N ARG A 122 -5.95 -3.54 -13.49
CA ARG A 122 -4.82 -3.14 -12.63
C ARG A 122 -3.52 -2.89 -13.41
N TRP A 123 -3.28 -3.66 -14.47
CA TRP A 123 -2.10 -3.49 -15.31
C TRP A 123 -2.18 -2.26 -16.24
N SER A 124 -3.33 -1.59 -16.35
CA SER A 124 -3.52 -0.42 -17.21
C SER A 124 -2.74 0.81 -16.71
N PRO A 125 -2.14 1.62 -17.59
CA PRO A 125 -1.56 2.92 -17.23
C PRO A 125 -2.56 3.91 -16.61
N HIS A 126 -3.85 3.74 -16.90
CA HIS A 126 -4.93 4.57 -16.36
C HIS A 126 -5.43 4.13 -14.99
N TRP A 127 -4.89 3.03 -14.45
CA TRP A 127 -5.29 2.56 -13.12
C TRP A 127 -4.92 3.59 -12.05
N ARG A 128 -5.80 3.75 -11.07
CA ARG A 128 -5.57 4.55 -9.88
C ARG A 128 -6.08 3.82 -8.62
N PRO A 129 -5.52 4.12 -7.43
CA PRO A 129 -5.88 3.41 -6.20
C PRO A 129 -7.30 3.69 -5.71
N PHE A 130 -7.89 4.83 -6.11
CA PHE A 130 -9.24 5.23 -5.76
C PHE A 130 -10.12 5.40 -6.99
N ALA A 131 -11.43 5.28 -6.79
CA ALA A 131 -12.45 5.63 -7.77
C ALA A 131 -13.37 6.75 -7.27
N GLY A 132 -12.87 7.52 -6.31
CA GLY A 132 -13.56 8.59 -5.58
C GLY A 132 -13.27 8.53 -4.07
N PRO A 133 -13.76 9.55 -3.33
CA PRO A 133 -13.79 9.53 -1.87
C PRO A 133 -14.38 8.26 -1.28
N LEU A 134 -13.83 7.77 -0.16
CA LEU A 134 -14.38 6.59 0.50
C LEU A 134 -15.59 6.95 1.37
N SER A 135 -16.63 6.12 1.33
CA SER A 135 -17.77 6.21 2.25
C SER A 135 -17.33 5.94 3.71
N PRO A 136 -18.11 6.38 4.72
CA PRO A 136 -17.78 6.12 6.13
C PRO A 136 -17.51 4.64 6.43
N ALA A 137 -18.34 3.73 5.91
CA ALA A 137 -18.15 2.29 6.07
C ALA A 137 -16.85 1.79 5.42
N SER A 138 -16.54 2.25 4.20
CA SER A 138 -15.29 1.87 3.51
C SER A 138 -14.05 2.38 4.25
N ARG A 139 -14.12 3.56 4.86
CA ARG A 139 -13.02 4.09 5.70
C ARG A 139 -12.85 3.27 6.98
N ALA A 140 -13.94 2.89 7.65
CA ALA A 140 -13.88 2.02 8.82
C ALA A 140 -13.23 0.68 8.49
N THR A 141 -13.59 0.06 7.37
CA THR A 141 -12.92 -1.15 6.87
C THR A 141 -11.45 -0.91 6.59
N ALA A 142 -11.09 0.19 5.91
CA ALA A 142 -9.69 0.53 5.63
C ALA A 142 -8.87 0.63 6.92
N CYS A 143 -9.36 1.37 7.92
CA CYS A 143 -8.70 1.50 9.21
C CYS A 143 -8.57 0.17 9.96
N ALA A 144 -9.60 -0.67 9.96
CA ALA A 144 -9.57 -1.97 10.63
C ALA A 144 -8.53 -2.91 10.01
N VAL A 145 -8.49 -2.99 8.69
CA VAL A 145 -7.53 -3.81 7.94
C VAL A 145 -6.10 -3.32 8.18
N LEU A 146 -5.86 -2.01 8.12
CA LEU A 146 -4.53 -1.45 8.33
C LEU A 146 -4.07 -1.61 9.78
N LYS A 147 -4.97 -1.46 10.76
CA LYS A 147 -4.64 -1.78 12.16
C LYS A 147 -4.22 -3.24 12.32
N ALA A 148 -4.91 -4.18 11.67
CA ALA A 148 -4.57 -5.61 11.71
C ALA A 148 -3.22 -5.91 11.02
N LEU A 149 -2.93 -5.28 9.87
CA LEU A 149 -1.64 -5.38 9.20
C LEU A 149 -0.51 -4.93 10.13
N PHE A 150 -0.59 -3.73 10.69
CA PHE A 150 0.47 -3.20 11.55
C PHE A 150 0.61 -3.96 12.86
N GLN A 151 -0.51 -4.48 13.40
CA GLN A 151 -0.47 -5.35 14.56
C GLN A 151 0.38 -6.60 14.27
N TRP A 152 0.10 -7.28 13.16
CA TRP A 152 0.88 -8.45 12.75
C TRP A 152 2.36 -8.11 12.48
N LEU A 153 2.65 -6.96 11.86
CA LEU A 153 4.03 -6.53 11.62
C LEU A 153 4.81 -6.30 12.93
N VAL A 154 4.16 -5.83 13.98
CA VAL A 154 4.79 -5.71 15.31
C VAL A 154 4.99 -7.09 15.94
N GLU A 155 3.98 -7.95 15.90
CA GLU A 155 4.06 -9.33 16.43
C GLU A 155 5.19 -10.14 15.80
N MET A 156 5.38 -10.01 14.48
CA MET A 156 6.47 -10.66 13.74
C MET A 156 7.81 -9.91 13.82
N ARG A 157 7.91 -8.88 14.68
CA ARG A 157 9.14 -8.09 14.89
C ARG A 157 9.65 -7.46 13.59
N TYR A 158 8.75 -7.08 12.69
CA TYR A 158 9.06 -6.23 11.54
C TYR A 158 9.02 -4.74 11.94
N LEU A 159 7.99 -4.32 12.69
CA LEU A 159 7.93 -2.98 13.28
C LEU A 159 8.17 -3.03 14.80
N ASP A 160 8.66 -1.93 15.37
CA ASP A 160 8.80 -1.80 16.83
C ASP A 160 7.49 -1.41 17.52
N PHE A 161 6.69 -0.54 16.90
CA PHE A 161 5.38 -0.13 17.42
C PHE A 161 4.32 -0.01 16.31
N ASN A 162 3.06 -0.04 16.71
CA ASN A 162 1.92 0.10 15.81
C ASN A 162 1.43 1.56 15.82
N PRO A 163 1.62 2.36 14.74
CA PRO A 163 1.15 3.75 14.70
C PRO A 163 -0.38 3.88 14.61
N TRP A 164 -1.11 2.76 14.46
CA TRP A 164 -2.57 2.72 14.43
C TRP A 164 -3.22 2.50 15.82
N THR A 165 -2.43 2.39 16.90
CA THR A 165 -2.96 2.18 18.27
C THR A 165 -3.41 3.47 18.98
N GLY A 166 -3.78 4.50 18.22
CA GLY A 166 -4.39 5.75 18.70
C GLY A 166 -5.80 5.99 18.15
#